data_AF-A0A2A4T0X8-F1
#
_entry.id   AF-A0A2A4T0X8-F1
#
_cell.length_a   1.000
_cell.length_b   1.000
_cell.length_c   1.000
_cell.angle_alpha   90.00
_cell.angle_beta   90.00
_cell.angle_gamma   90.00
#
_symmetry.space_group_name_H-M   'P 1'
#
loop_
_entity.id
_entity.type
_entity.pdbx_description
1 polymer ?
#
loop_
_entity_poly.entity_id
_entity_poly.type
_entity_poly.pdbx_seq_one_letter_code
_entity_poly.pdbx_strand_id
1 'polypeptide(L)' 'MKVTVNGESQLKTLKLDAEVVQPDDIEMLEDLIVTAANDALKTAKTESNEAMEKISGGMSMPGLF' A
#
# COMPACT_ATOMS: atom_id res chain seq x y z
N MET A 1 -12.35 3.19 -6.98
CA MET A 1 -10.91 3.38 -7.28
C MET A 1 -10.08 2.28 -6.65
N LYS A 2 -9.05 1.79 -7.33
CA LYS A 2 -8.09 0.80 -6.80
C LYS A 2 -6.65 1.26 -7.03
N VAL A 3 -5.84 1.28 -5.97
CA VAL A 3 -4.39 1.55 -6.01
C VAL A 3 -3.64 0.26 -5.65
N THR A 4 -2.52 0.00 -6.32
CA THR A 4 -1.65 -1.15 -6.03
C THR A 4 -0.22 -0.68 -5.96
N VAL A 5 0.46 -1.04 -4.88
CA VAL A 5 1.88 -0.77 -4.63
C VAL A 5 2.62 -2.09 -4.39
N ASN A 6 3.94 -2.13 -4.58
CA ASN A 6 4.77 -3.26 -4.15
C ASN A 6 5.50 -2.95 -2.83
N GLY A 7 6.18 -3.97 -2.26
CA GLY A 7 6.97 -3.84 -1.02
C GLY A 7 8.19 -2.92 -1.13
N GLU A 8 8.54 -2.46 -2.33
CA GLU A 8 9.59 -1.45 -2.57
C GLU A 8 9.05 -0.02 -2.53
N SER A 9 7.81 0.17 -2.08
CA SER A 9 7.12 1.48 -2.08
C SER A 9 6.92 2.07 -3.48
N GLN A 10 6.76 1.23 -4.51
CA GLN A 10 6.47 1.66 -5.88
C GLN A 10 5.00 1.46 -6.21
N LEU A 11 4.34 2.50 -6.73
CA LEU A 11 3.04 2.41 -7.37
C LEU A 11 3.14 1.56 -8.64
N LYS A 12 2.32 0.50 -8.73
CA LYS A 12 2.25 -0.38 -9.89
C LYS A 12 1.04 -0.08 -10.76
N THR A 13 -0.12 0.13 -10.15
CA THR A 13 -1.35 0.43 -10.89
C THR A 13 -2.26 1.37 -10.12
N LEU A 14 -2.96 2.23 -10.86
CA LEU A 14 -4.09 3.02 -10.38
C LEU A 14 -5.24 2.82 -11.35
N LYS A 15 -6.41 2.46 -10.84
CA LYS A 15 -7.65 2.30 -11.61
C LYS A 15 -8.73 3.21 -11.04
N LEU A 16 -9.32 4.03 -11.90
CA LEU A 16 -10.46 4.87 -11.59
C LEU A 16 -11.72 4.24 -12.16
N ASP A 17 -12.79 4.26 -11.38
CA ASP A 17 -14.12 3.92 -11.86
C ASP A 17 -14.74 5.17 -12.49
N ALA A 18 -15.51 5.04 -13.57
CA ALA A 18 -16.05 6.20 -14.27
C ALA A 18 -16.92 7.10 -13.36
N GLU A 19 -17.56 6.51 -12.36
CA GLU A 19 -18.41 7.21 -11.38
C GLU A 19 -17.65 8.22 -10.50
N VAL A 20 -16.34 8.01 -10.29
CA VAL A 20 -15.50 8.92 -9.49
C VAL A 20 -14.83 10.01 -10.33
N VAL A 21 -15.00 9.99 -11.66
CA VAL A 21 -14.40 10.98 -12.57
C VAL A 21 -15.48 11.97 -12.99
N GLN A 22 -15.68 12.99 -12.16
CA GLN A 22 -16.66 14.06 -12.39
C GLN A 22 -15.92 15.35 -12.77
N PRO A 23 -16.16 15.94 -13.95
CA PRO A 23 -15.40 17.11 -14.43
C PRO A 23 -15.55 18.36 -13.57
N ASP A 24 -16.65 18.46 -12.83
CA ASP A 24 -17.01 19.52 -11.91
C ASP A 24 -16.46 19.31 -10.49
N ASP A 25 -15.89 18.14 -10.20
CA ASP A 25 -15.34 17.79 -8.88
C ASP A 25 -13.95 17.12 -8.98
N ILE A 26 -13.03 17.80 -9.65
CA ILE A 26 -11.64 17.34 -9.78
C ILE A 26 -10.90 17.37 -8.44
N GLU A 27 -11.20 18.34 -7.57
CA GLU A 27 -10.55 18.48 -6.27
C GLU A 27 -10.81 17.25 -5.38
N MET A 28 -12.05 16.74 -5.35
CA MET A 28 -12.34 15.49 -4.62
C MET A 28 -11.59 14.29 -5.22
N LEU A 29 -11.49 14.18 -6.55
CA LEU A 29 -10.76 13.09 -7.20
C LEU A 29 -9.27 13.12 -6.83
N GLU A 30 -8.66 14.30 -6.79
CA GLU A 30 -7.27 14.48 -6.38
C GLU A 30 -7.05 14.05 -4.93
N ASP A 31 -7.92 14.48 -3.99
CA ASP A 31 -7.85 14.10 -2.58
C ASP A 31 -7.99 12.58 -2.37
N LEU A 32 -8.94 11.97 -3.09
CA LEU A 32 -9.13 10.52 -3.10
C LEU A 32 -7.84 9.80 -3.53
N ILE A 33 -7.24 10.22 -4.64
CA ILE A 33 -6.01 9.60 -5.18
C ILE A 33 -4.88 9.69 -4.15
N VAL A 34 -4.66 10.87 -3.55
CA VAL A 34 -3.61 11.08 -2.54
C VAL A 34 -3.84 10.18 -1.33
N THR A 35 -5.07 10.16 -0.81
CA THR A 35 -5.45 9.36 0.36
C THR A 35 -5.22 7.87 0.09
N ALA A 36 -5.74 7.34 -1.01
CA ALA A 36 -5.61 5.91 -1.33
C ALA A 36 -4.16 5.49 -1.63
N ALA A 37 -3.37 6.36 -2.28
CA ALA A 37 -1.96 6.08 -2.51
C ALA A 37 -1.16 6.01 -1.20
N ASN A 38 -1.38 6.95 -0.28
CA ASN A 38 -0.73 6.97 1.02
C ASN A 38 -1.13 5.75 1.87
N ASP A 39 -2.41 5.37 1.87
CA ASP A 39 -2.90 4.18 2.58
C ASP A 39 -2.30 2.88 2.03
N ALA A 40 -2.21 2.76 0.70
CA ALA A 40 -1.58 1.62 0.05
C ALA A 40 -0.10 1.51 0.43
N LEU A 41 0.65 2.63 0.39
CA LEU A 41 2.06 2.68 0.79
C LEU A 41 2.26 2.31 2.27
N LYS A 42 1.39 2.83 3.15
CA LYS A 42 1.41 2.50 4.58
C LYS A 42 1.16 1.01 4.81
N THR A 43 0.18 0.44 4.12
CA THR A 43 -0.14 -0.99 4.19
C THR A 43 1.06 -1.83 3.75
N ALA A 44 1.68 -1.51 2.61
CA ALA A 44 2.84 -2.23 2.11
C ALA A 44 4.04 -2.18 3.08
N LYS A 45 4.25 -1.04 3.75
CA LYS A 45 5.28 -0.92 4.79
C LYS A 45 4.98 -1.81 6.00
N THR A 46 3.73 -1.84 6.46
CA THR A 46 3.31 -2.72 7.55
C THR A 46 3.51 -4.19 7.18
N GLU A 47 3.04 -4.62 6.00
CA GLU A 47 3.21 -6.00 5.54
C GLU A 47 4.69 -6.41 5.39
N SER A 48 5.53 -5.49 4.91
CA SER A 48 6.98 -5.70 4.82
C SER A 48 7.61 -5.89 6.21
N ASN A 49 7.25 -5.06 7.18
CA ASN A 49 7.70 -5.19 8.55
C ASN A 49 7.25 -6.51 9.18
N GLU A 50 5.97 -6.89 9.03
CA GLU A 50 5.45 -8.16 9.52
C GLU A 50 6.14 -9.36 8.88
N ALA A 51 6.47 -9.29 7.58
CA ALA A 51 7.23 -10.33 6.91
C ALA A 51 8.65 -10.45 7.49
N MET A 52 9.31 -9.33 7.76
CA MET A 52 10.62 -9.31 8.43
C MET A 52 10.55 -9.85 9.85
N GLU A 53 9.51 -9.52 10.63
CA GLU A 53 9.29 -10.06 11.98
C GLU A 53 9.05 -11.57 11.97
N LYS A 54 8.29 -12.09 11.00
CA LYS A 54 8.10 -13.54 10.84
C LYS A 54 9.41 -14.24 10.51
N ILE A 55 10.24 -13.65 9.66
CA ILE A 55 11.56 -14.17 9.31
C ILE A 55 12.49 -14.11 10.53
N SER A 56 12.59 -12.98 11.22
CA SER A 56 13.50 -12.80 12.37
C SER A 56 13.05 -13.59 13.60
N GLY A 57 11.75 -13.69 13.84
CA GLY A 57 11.14 -14.52 14.88
C GLY A 57 11.28 -16.02 14.59
N GLY A 58 11.23 -16.43 13.31
CA GLY A 58 11.56 -17.80 12.88
C GLY A 58 13.06 -18.10 12.93
N MET A 59 13.91 -17.09 12.67
CA MET A 59 15.37 -17.16 12.74
C MET A 59 15.92 -17.05 14.17
N SER A 60 15.08 -16.73 15.15
CA SER A 60 15.43 -16.84 16.58
C SER A 60 15.31 -18.28 17.10
N MET A 61 14.95 -19.24 16.23
CA MET A 61 14.81 -20.68 16.51
C MET A 61 15.76 -21.61 15.69
N PRO A 62 16.95 -21.18 15.25
CA PRO A 62 18.05 -22.12 15.03
C PRO A 62 19.28 -21.67 15.83
N GLY A 63 19.35 -22.15 17.08
CA GLY A 63 20.49 -21.85 17.96
C GLY A 63 20.21 -21.83 19.46
N LEU A 64 19.14 -22.48 19.95
CA LEU A 64 19.09 -22.91 21.36
C LEU A 64 20.19 -23.98 21.58
N PHE A 65 21.39 -23.52 21.90
CA PHE A 65 22.43 -24.24 22.61
C PHE A 65 23.10 -23.28 23.60
#